data_AF-A0A7J0CVS2-F1
#
_entry.id   AF-A0A7J0CVS2-F1
#
_cell.length_a   1.000
_cell.length_b   1.000
_cell.length_c   1.000
_cell.angle_alpha   90.00
_cell.angle_beta   90.00
_cell.angle_gamma   90.00
#
_symmetry.space_group_name_H-M   'P 1'
#
loop_
_entity.id
_entity.type
_entity.pdbx_description
1 polymer ?
#
loop_
_entity_poly.entity_id
_entity_poly.type
_entity_poly.pdbx_seq_one_letter_code
_entity_poly.pdbx_strand_id
1 'polypeptide(L)'
;MADANECVAPWLGLPPLPVMAWPEDSAEDDPAGLHWKTRALVARAAGRPFVWVDDEITATDRAWVKSHHEGRALLHRVDPRHGLMDEDFAAVAEWLGGL
;
A
#
# COMPACT_ATOMS: atom_id res chain seq x y z
N MET A 1 -1.71 -16.17 4.35
CA MET A 1 -3.13 -16.43 4.08
C MET A 1 -3.52 -15.69 2.80
N ALA A 2 -4.39 -16.27 1.97
CA ALA A 2 -4.79 -15.72 0.68
C ALA A 2 -6.25 -15.20 0.70
N ASP A 3 -6.74 -14.82 1.88
CA ASP A 3 -8.15 -14.56 2.16
C ASP A 3 -8.78 -13.53 1.21
N ALA A 4 -8.02 -12.53 0.74
CA ALA A 4 -8.52 -11.58 -0.25
C ALA A 4 -8.83 -12.23 -1.62
N ASN A 5 -8.01 -13.20 -2.06
CA ASN A 5 -8.28 -13.97 -3.28
C ASN A 5 -9.50 -14.88 -3.11
N GLU A 6 -9.78 -15.36 -1.90
CA GLU A 6 -10.90 -16.25 -1.61
C GLU A 6 -12.21 -15.49 -1.40
N CYS A 7 -12.16 -14.35 -0.72
CA CYS A 7 -13.32 -13.60 -0.25
C CYS A 7 -13.66 -12.38 -1.10
N VAL A 8 -12.67 -11.71 -1.72
CA VAL A 8 -12.88 -10.40 -2.39
C VAL A 8 -12.77 -10.54 -3.91
N ALA A 9 -11.75 -11.24 -4.42
CA ALA A 9 -11.51 -11.35 -5.86
C ALA A 9 -12.72 -11.82 -6.69
N PRO A 10 -13.53 -12.81 -6.24
CA PRO A 10 -14.71 -13.26 -7.00
C PRO A 10 -15.77 -12.17 -7.21
N TRP A 11 -15.96 -11.28 -6.21
CA TRP A 11 -16.93 -10.18 -6.30
C TRP A 11 -16.50 -9.11 -7.31
N LEU A 12 -15.18 -8.93 -7.46
CA LEU A 12 -14.59 -7.95 -8.36
C LEU A 12 -14.27 -8.53 -9.75
N GLY A 13 -14.52 -9.83 -9.98
CA GLY A 13 -14.15 -10.52 -11.22
C GLY A 13 -12.63 -10.57 -11.45
N LEU A 14 -11.84 -10.47 -10.38
CA LEU A 14 -10.38 -10.49 -10.46
C LEU A 14 -9.85 -11.93 -10.45
N PRO A 15 -8.76 -12.22 -11.21
CA PRO A 15 -8.03 -13.47 -11.04
C PRO A 15 -7.30 -13.47 -9.68
N PRO A 16 -6.84 -14.64 -9.20
CA PRO A 16 -5.95 -14.68 -8.05
C PRO A 16 -4.72 -13.79 -8.26
N LEU A 17 -4.48 -12.87 -7.33
CA LEU A 17 -3.35 -11.95 -7.37
C LEU A 17 -2.18 -12.44 -6.51
N PRO A 18 -0.93 -12.05 -6.83
CA PRO A 18 0.23 -12.34 -6.00
C PRO A 18 0.04 -11.80 -4.58
N VAL A 19 0.14 -12.68 -3.59
CA VAL A 19 0.04 -12.32 -2.16
C VAL A 19 1.43 -12.02 -1.61
N MET A 20 1.56 -10.90 -0.92
CA MET A 20 2.79 -10.58 -0.18
C MET A 20 2.81 -11.35 1.13
N ALA A 21 3.83 -12.20 1.32
CA ALA A 21 4.14 -12.76 2.62
C ALA A 21 4.85 -11.69 3.45
N TRP A 22 4.29 -11.36 4.62
CA TRP A 22 4.88 -10.40 5.54
C TRP A 22 5.99 -11.07 6.35
N PRO A 23 7.16 -10.43 6.50
CA PRO A 23 8.18 -10.88 7.44
C PRO A 23 7.61 -11.02 8.87
N GLU A 24 8.11 -11.98 9.65
CA GLU A 24 7.64 -12.22 11.02
C GLU A 24 7.81 -10.99 11.93
N ASP A 25 8.91 -10.25 11.75
CA ASP A 25 9.24 -9.04 12.54
C ASP A 25 8.47 -7.79 12.08
N SER A 26 7.60 -7.90 11.08
CA SER A 26 6.94 -6.71 10.50
C SER A 26 6.00 -6.05 11.48
N ALA A 27 5.45 -6.80 12.45
CA ALA A 27 4.41 -6.36 13.38
C ALA A 27 4.94 -5.73 14.68
N GLU A 28 6.26 -5.55 14.82
CA GLU A 28 6.82 -4.89 15.99
C GLU A 28 6.37 -3.42 16.05
N ASP A 29 5.86 -3.00 17.21
CA ASP A 29 5.49 -1.61 17.48
C ASP A 29 6.72 -0.71 17.29
N ASP A 30 6.66 0.19 16.31
CA ASP A 30 7.70 1.19 16.10
C ASP A 30 7.48 2.38 17.07
N PRO A 31 8.44 2.71 17.94
CA PRO A 31 8.29 3.84 18.87
C PRO A 31 8.07 5.20 18.20
N ALA A 32 8.45 5.35 16.92
CA ALA A 32 8.20 6.54 16.11
C ALA A 32 6.83 6.52 15.41
N GLY A 33 6.01 5.48 15.63
CA GLY A 33 4.68 5.33 15.05
C GLY A 33 4.69 5.01 13.55
N LEU A 34 5.76 4.39 13.05
CA LEU A 34 5.82 3.94 11.66
C LEU A 34 4.92 2.72 11.47
N HIS A 35 4.11 2.71 10.41
CA HIS A 35 3.24 1.59 10.11
C HIS A 35 4.06 0.33 9.80
N TRP A 36 3.62 -0.78 10.37
CA TRP A 36 4.28 -2.08 10.38
C TRP A 36 4.56 -2.61 8.95
N LYS A 37 3.67 -2.33 7.99
CA LYS A 37 3.85 -2.65 6.55
C LYS A 37 4.90 -1.80 5.83
N THR A 38 5.21 -0.60 6.31
CA THR A 38 5.91 0.44 5.52
C THR A 38 7.30 -0.03 5.06
N ARG A 39 8.09 -0.62 5.97
CA ARG A 39 9.43 -1.13 5.64
C ARG A 39 9.39 -2.27 4.62
N ALA A 40 8.50 -3.23 4.85
CA ALA A 40 8.38 -4.40 4.01
C ALA A 40 7.92 -4.03 2.59
N LEU A 41 6.99 -3.09 2.45
CA LEU A 41 6.51 -2.60 1.15
C LEU A 41 7.65 -1.92 0.36
N VAL A 42 8.42 -1.05 0.99
CA VAL A 42 9.56 -0.38 0.35
C VAL A 42 10.64 -1.39 -0.06
N ALA A 43 10.96 -2.36 0.81
CA ALA A 43 11.89 -3.43 0.49
C ALA A 43 11.40 -4.28 -0.70
N ARG A 44 10.10 -4.59 -0.75
CA ARG A 44 9.49 -5.36 -1.84
C ARG A 44 9.46 -4.58 -3.16
N ALA A 45 9.29 -3.27 -3.11
CA ALA A 45 9.34 -2.40 -4.27
C ALA A 45 10.74 -2.44 -4.91
N ALA A 46 11.80 -2.52 -4.09
CA ALA A 46 13.19 -2.63 -4.54
C ALA A 46 13.56 -1.53 -5.55
N GLY A 47 13.20 -0.28 -5.24
CA GLY A 47 13.41 0.89 -6.09
C GLY A 47 12.42 1.07 -7.24
N ARG A 48 11.57 0.07 -7.54
CA ARG A 48 10.52 0.23 -8.55
C ARG A 48 9.41 1.16 -8.05
N PRO A 49 8.80 1.96 -8.94
CA PRO A 49 7.64 2.75 -8.56
C PRO A 49 6.50 1.89 -8.02
N PHE A 50 5.82 2.38 -6.98
CA PHE A 50 4.66 1.67 -6.42
C PHE A 50 3.59 2.63 -5.88
N VAL A 51 2.37 2.12 -5.81
CA VAL A 51 1.24 2.75 -5.12
C VAL A 51 0.88 1.86 -3.93
N TRP A 52 0.76 2.45 -2.75
CA TRP A 52 0.21 1.82 -1.57
C TRP A 52 -1.10 2.51 -1.20
N VAL A 53 -2.20 1.75 -1.23
CA VAL A 53 -3.55 2.24 -0.88
C VAL A 53 -3.99 1.56 0.41
N ASP A 54 -4.23 2.34 1.46
CA ASP A 54 -4.51 1.82 2.81
C ASP A 54 -5.05 2.94 3.71
N ASP A 55 -5.97 2.62 4.62
CA ASP A 55 -6.64 3.58 5.49
C ASP A 55 -5.81 4.01 6.71
N GLU A 56 -4.80 3.22 7.07
CA GLU A 56 -3.95 3.40 8.24
C GLU A 56 -2.71 4.26 7.94
N ILE A 57 -2.52 4.70 6.69
CA ILE A 57 -1.39 5.53 6.27
C ILE A 57 -1.32 6.84 7.06
N THR A 58 -0.16 7.11 7.65
CA THR A 58 0.10 8.32 8.44
C THR A 58 1.07 9.28 7.74
N ALA A 59 1.26 10.47 8.34
CA ALA A 59 2.31 11.40 7.92
C ALA A 59 3.72 10.84 8.16
N THR A 60 3.91 10.02 9.20
CA THR A 60 5.17 9.35 9.51
C THR A 60 5.57 8.41 8.38
N ASP A 61 4.62 7.63 7.85
CA ASP A 61 4.88 6.72 6.73
C ASP A 61 5.32 7.48 5.48
N ARG A 62 4.64 8.57 5.15
CA ARG A 62 4.98 9.42 3.99
C ARG A 62 6.39 9.99 4.11
N ALA A 63 6.75 10.52 5.29
CA ALA A 63 8.07 11.08 5.53
C ALA A 63 9.16 9.99 5.44
N TRP A 64 8.89 8.82 6.01
CA TRP A 64 9.82 7.70 5.98
C TRP A 64 10.05 7.18 4.55
N VAL A 65 8.97 6.88 3.80
CA VAL A 65 9.09 6.40 2.41
C VAL A 65 9.83 7.41 1.54
N LYS A 66 9.52 8.71 1.67
CA LYS A 66 10.22 9.77 0.93
C LYS A 66 11.74 9.77 1.19
N SER A 67 12.17 9.37 2.37
CA SER A 67 13.58 9.38 2.77
C SER A 67 14.31 8.08 2.44
N HIS A 68 13.58 6.96 2.29
CA HIS A 68 14.16 5.62 2.17
C HIS A 68 13.86 4.90 0.85
N HIS A 69 13.01 5.47 -0.02
CA HIS A 69 12.70 4.92 -1.33
C HIS A 69 13.12 5.90 -2.42
N GLU A 70 14.12 5.50 -3.21
CA GLU A 70 14.63 6.32 -4.33
C GLU A 70 13.66 6.41 -5.51
N GLY A 71 12.78 5.40 -5.65
CA GLY A 71 11.74 5.37 -6.68
C GLY A 71 10.56 6.28 -6.36
N ARG A 72 9.67 6.44 -7.33
CA ARG A 72 8.40 7.15 -7.10
C ARG A 72 7.46 6.28 -6.27
N ALA A 73 6.96 6.82 -5.16
CA ALA A 73 5.93 6.17 -4.36
C ALA A 73 4.71 7.08 -4.18
N LEU A 74 3.51 6.54 -4.41
CA LEU A 74 2.26 7.14 -3.96
C LEU A 74 1.76 6.38 -2.74
N LEU A 75 1.58 7.09 -1.63
CA LEU A 75 0.85 6.60 -0.48
C LEU A 75 -0.55 7.22 -0.55
N HIS A 76 -1.58 6.46 -0.87
CA HIS A 76 -2.95 6.96 -1.03
C HIS A 76 -3.80 6.50 0.14
N ARG A 77 -4.26 7.44 0.98
CA ARG A 77 -5.06 7.10 2.16
C ARG A 77 -6.53 7.13 1.81
N VAL A 78 -7.26 6.08 2.16
CA VAL A 78 -8.71 5.95 1.93
C VAL A 78 -9.49 6.01 3.24
N ASP A 79 -10.75 6.46 3.21
CA ASP A 79 -11.62 6.39 4.39
C ASP A 79 -12.28 5.00 4.46
N PRO A 80 -12.02 4.21 5.52
CA PRO A 80 -12.53 2.85 5.59
C PRO A 80 -14.06 2.78 5.71
N ARG A 81 -14.73 3.89 6.06
CA ARG A 81 -16.20 3.95 6.11
C ARG A 81 -16.85 3.95 4.73
N HIS A 82 -16.13 4.45 3.73
CA HIS A 82 -16.63 4.61 2.36
C HIS A 82 -15.97 3.61 1.41
N GLY A 83 -14.77 3.13 1.74
CA GLY A 83 -13.99 2.28 0.86
C GLY A 83 -13.37 3.07 -0.28
N LEU A 84 -13.08 2.38 -1.40
CA LEU A 84 -12.54 3.00 -2.61
C LEU A 84 -13.66 3.63 -3.43
N MET A 85 -13.48 4.91 -3.74
CA MET A 85 -14.39 5.72 -4.55
C MET A 85 -13.74 6.11 -5.88
N ASP A 86 -14.53 6.66 -6.80
CA ASP A 86 -14.06 7.07 -8.13
C ASP A 86 -12.91 8.09 -8.05
N GLU A 87 -12.91 8.96 -7.04
CA GLU A 87 -11.84 9.93 -6.81
C GLU A 87 -10.51 9.27 -6.44
N ASP A 88 -10.55 8.14 -5.72
CA ASP A 88 -9.34 7.39 -5.36
C ASP A 88 -8.72 6.77 -6.61
N PHE A 89 -9.55 6.18 -7.49
CA PHE A 89 -9.08 5.65 -8.75
C PHE A 89 -8.55 6.74 -9.68
N ALA A 90 -9.20 7.91 -9.72
CA ALA A 90 -8.73 9.06 -10.48
C ALA A 90 -7.36 9.55 -10.01
N ALA A 91 -7.15 9.67 -8.70
CA ALA A 91 -5.86 10.06 -8.12
C ALA A 91 -4.74 9.07 -8.46
N VAL A 92 -5.03 7.76 -8.39
CA VAL A 92 -4.07 6.72 -8.78
C VAL A 92 -3.79 6.77 -10.28
N ALA A 93 -4.81 6.94 -11.12
CA ALA A 93 -4.66 7.04 -12.57
C ALA A 93 -3.83 8.26 -12.99
N GLU A 94 -4.05 9.43 -12.37
CA GLU A 94 -3.25 10.63 -12.59
C GLU A 94 -1.77 10.39 -12.25
N TRP A 95 -1.51 9.75 -11.11
CA TRP A 95 -0.14 9.44 -10.71
C TRP A 95 0.54 8.46 -11.67
N LEU A 96 -0.20 7.46 -12.17
CA LEU A 96 0.27 6.48 -13.15
C LEU A 96 0.50 7.12 -14.53
N GLY A 97 -0.34 8.06 -14.95
CA GLY A 97 -0.20 8.77 -16.24
C GLY A 97 1.02 9.69 -16.31
N GLY A 98 1.66 9.97 -15.17
CA GLY A 98 2.94 10.67 -15.09
C GLY A 98 4.17 9.77 -14.99
N LEU A 99 4.04 8.43 -15.04
CA LEU A 99 5.16 7.46 -15.15
C LEU A 99 5.67 7.37 -16.59
#